data_AF-A0A428WPW6-F1
#
_entry.id   AF-A0A428WPW6-F1
#
_cell.length_a   1.000
_cell.length_b   1.000
_cell.length_c   1.000
_cell.angle_alpha   90.00
_cell.angle_beta   90.00
_cell.angle_gamma   90.00
#
_symmetry.space_group_name_H-M   'P 1'
#
loop_
_entity.id
_entity.type
_entity.pdbx_description
1 polymer ?
#
loop_
_entity_poly.entity_id
_entity_poly.type
_entity_poly.pdbx_seq_one_letter_code
_entity_poly.pdbx_strand_id
1 'polypeptide(L)'
;MRHVLARVPAERSDQREPAREGHAMRIGIIGAGHIGSALAQHFTRVGYEVAVSNSRGPDTLRDLVAELGPRARALTAEETARFGDVVVVSIPFGRYHELPSDSLSRKIVIDTCNYFPERDGHDPDLDRDRITSSQKIRAHTGSNLVKAFNAVYWENLRAGSRPKGAPDRLAIPISGSDEDAKAVVAGLIRDIGFDPVDAGNLGQGGRRHQPGTRVFGAKLTAEEMSGLFHAVRR
;
A
#
# COMPACT_ATOMS: atom_id res chain seq x y z
N MET A 1 -0.01 42.90 60.15
CA MET A 1 -1.00 42.09 59.41
C MET A 1 -0.49 41.85 58.00
N ARG A 2 -0.26 40.58 57.64
CA ARG A 2 0.35 40.15 56.37
C ARG A 2 -0.73 40.11 55.29
N HIS A 3 -0.60 40.89 54.20
CA HIS A 3 -1.44 40.74 53.02
C HIS A 3 -0.88 39.65 52.12
N VAL A 4 -1.69 38.60 51.93
CA VAL A 4 -1.43 37.43 51.10
C VAL A 4 -1.78 37.78 49.64
N LEU A 5 -0.80 37.67 48.74
CA LEU A 5 -1.01 37.70 47.29
C LEU A 5 -1.71 36.40 46.87
N ALA A 6 -2.93 36.51 46.35
CA ALA A 6 -3.65 35.40 45.73
C ALA A 6 -3.00 35.06 44.37
N ARG A 7 -2.46 33.84 44.25
CA ARG A 7 -2.02 33.26 42.97
C ARG A 7 -3.25 32.77 42.19
N VAL A 8 -3.40 33.28 40.97
CA VAL A 8 -4.35 32.75 39.97
C VAL A 8 -3.82 31.40 39.46
N PRO A 9 -4.63 30.34 39.32
CA PRO A 9 -4.18 29.09 38.72
C PRO A 9 -4.02 29.26 37.21
N ALA A 10 -2.89 28.81 36.66
CA ALA A 10 -2.69 28.71 35.23
C ALA A 10 -3.60 27.62 34.65
N GLU A 11 -4.51 28.02 33.77
CA GLU A 11 -5.30 27.11 32.95
C GLU A 11 -4.36 26.25 32.09
N ARG A 12 -4.41 24.93 32.28
CA ARG A 12 -3.79 23.99 31.35
C ARG A 12 -4.62 23.98 30.08
N SER A 13 -4.13 24.65 29.05
CA SER A 13 -4.65 24.51 27.69
C SER A 13 -4.42 23.07 27.22
N ASP A 14 -5.45 22.23 27.31
CA ASP A 14 -5.56 20.96 26.58
C ASP A 14 -5.69 21.28 25.08
N GLN A 15 -4.55 21.59 24.44
CA GLN A 15 -4.49 21.68 22.99
C GLN A 15 -4.51 20.26 22.42
N ARG A 16 -5.70 19.66 22.35
CA ARG A 16 -5.93 18.57 21.40
C ARG A 16 -5.89 19.20 20.03
N GLU A 17 -4.85 18.86 19.25
CA GLU A 17 -4.83 19.13 17.82
C GLU A 17 -6.16 18.63 17.21
N PRO A 18 -6.83 19.45 16.38
CA PRO A 18 -8.08 19.03 15.75
C PRO A 18 -7.79 17.79 14.88
N ALA A 19 -8.57 16.74 15.11
CA ALA A 19 -8.56 15.55 14.27
C ALA A 19 -8.80 16.00 12.82
N ARG A 20 -7.86 15.68 11.92
CA ARG A 20 -8.03 15.97 10.48
C ARG A 20 -9.32 15.31 10.01
N GLU A 21 -10.31 16.13 9.64
CA GLU A 21 -11.45 15.70 8.82
C GLU A 21 -10.90 15.15 7.51
N GLY A 22 -10.66 13.85 7.44
CA GLY A 22 -9.90 13.29 6.33
C GLY A 22 -9.78 11.79 6.35
N HIS A 23 -10.83 11.06 6.72
CA HIS A 23 -10.90 9.62 6.42
C HIS A 23 -12.30 9.26 5.88
N ALA A 24 -12.67 9.91 4.78
CA ALA A 24 -13.82 9.52 3.96
C ALA A 24 -13.44 8.47 2.88
N MET A 25 -12.14 8.22 2.67
CA MET A 25 -11.65 7.27 1.68
C MET A 25 -11.76 5.83 2.21
N ARG A 26 -12.31 4.94 1.39
CA ARG A 26 -12.44 3.50 1.66
C ARG A 26 -11.36 2.73 0.92
N ILE A 27 -10.78 1.73 1.57
CA ILE A 27 -9.74 0.88 0.99
C ILE A 27 -10.28 -0.54 0.76
N GLY A 28 -10.29 -0.98 -0.49
CA GLY A 28 -10.54 -2.38 -0.83
C GLY A 28 -9.23 -3.16 -0.89
N ILE A 29 -9.16 -4.37 -0.35
CA ILE A 29 -7.97 -5.23 -0.40
C ILE A 29 -8.37 -6.59 -0.96
N ILE A 30 -7.96 -6.85 -2.20
CA ILE A 30 -8.17 -8.13 -2.89
C ILE A 30 -6.94 -9.01 -2.65
N GLY A 31 -7.09 -9.99 -1.79
CA GLY A 31 -6.04 -10.89 -1.34
C GLY A 31 -5.70 -10.70 0.14
N ALA A 32 -5.94 -11.72 0.94
CA ALA A 32 -5.73 -11.73 2.40
C ALA A 32 -4.51 -12.60 2.80
N GLY A 33 -3.44 -12.56 2.01
CA GLY A 33 -2.14 -13.16 2.36
C GLY A 33 -1.34 -12.26 3.31
N HIS A 34 -0.06 -12.56 3.53
CA HIS A 34 0.77 -11.79 4.47
C HIS A 34 0.79 -10.27 4.19
N ILE A 35 0.96 -9.88 2.92
CA ILE A 35 1.00 -8.45 2.54
C ILE A 35 -0.39 -7.80 2.70
N GLY A 36 -1.42 -8.39 2.11
CA GLY A 36 -2.79 -7.86 2.19
C GLY A 36 -3.31 -7.72 3.62
N SER A 37 -3.09 -8.72 4.48
CA SER A 37 -3.51 -8.65 5.89
C SER A 37 -2.70 -7.63 6.69
N ALA A 38 -1.40 -7.50 6.45
CA ALA A 38 -0.59 -6.45 7.09
C ALA A 38 -1.05 -5.04 6.68
N LEU A 39 -1.35 -4.83 5.39
CA LEU A 39 -1.91 -3.56 4.91
C LEU A 39 -3.29 -3.29 5.53
N ALA A 40 -4.16 -4.31 5.61
CA ALA A 40 -5.45 -4.18 6.28
C ALA A 40 -5.28 -3.70 7.73
N GLN A 41 -4.38 -4.32 8.49
CA GLN A 41 -4.07 -3.93 9.87
C GLN A 41 -3.56 -2.49 9.95
N HIS A 42 -2.68 -2.08 9.04
CA HIS A 42 -2.16 -0.72 9.03
C HIS A 42 -3.24 0.32 8.73
N PHE A 43 -4.04 0.09 7.69
CA PHE A 43 -5.08 1.03 7.27
C PHE A 43 -6.19 1.16 8.31
N THR A 44 -6.67 0.06 8.91
CA THR A 44 -7.68 0.15 9.97
C THR A 44 -7.16 0.86 11.21
N ARG A 45 -5.91 0.60 11.61
CA ARG A 45 -5.27 1.23 12.78
C ARG A 45 -5.16 2.75 12.67
N VAL A 46 -4.99 3.29 11.46
CA VAL A 46 -4.93 4.74 11.22
C VAL A 46 -6.29 5.35 10.88
N GLY A 47 -7.36 4.54 10.88
CA GLY A 47 -8.75 5.02 10.85
C GLY A 47 -9.48 4.85 9.52
N TYR A 48 -8.89 4.21 8.50
CA TYR A 48 -9.57 3.91 7.24
C TYR A 48 -10.63 2.82 7.40
N GLU A 49 -11.72 2.92 6.62
CA GLU A 49 -12.68 1.84 6.41
C GLU A 49 -12.13 0.85 5.38
N VAL A 50 -12.07 -0.43 5.72
CA VAL A 50 -11.40 -1.47 4.93
C VAL A 50 -12.35 -2.62 4.59
N ALA A 51 -12.39 -3.01 3.32
CA ALA A 51 -12.97 -4.28 2.90
C ALA A 51 -11.86 -5.24 2.45
N VAL A 52 -11.89 -6.48 2.92
CA VAL A 52 -10.91 -7.51 2.55
C VAL A 52 -11.63 -8.64 1.83
N SER A 53 -11.02 -9.17 0.77
CA SER A 53 -11.49 -10.39 0.10
C SER A 53 -10.37 -11.39 -0.13
N ASN A 54 -10.75 -12.65 -0.31
CA ASN A 54 -9.87 -13.72 -0.76
C ASN A 54 -10.62 -14.65 -1.74
N SER A 55 -9.93 -15.66 -2.29
CA SER A 55 -10.53 -16.61 -3.24
C SER A 55 -11.42 -17.68 -2.59
N ARG A 56 -11.44 -17.78 -1.26
CA ARG A 56 -12.19 -18.81 -0.50
C ARG A 56 -13.51 -18.30 0.06
N GLY A 57 -13.83 -17.04 -0.17
CA GLY A 57 -15.07 -16.39 0.22
C GLY A 57 -14.99 -15.68 1.59
N PRO A 58 -15.90 -14.73 1.84
CA PRO A 58 -15.87 -13.84 3.01
C PRO A 58 -15.87 -14.57 4.35
N ASP A 59 -16.58 -15.70 4.44
CA ASP A 59 -16.70 -16.50 5.66
C ASP A 59 -15.36 -17.01 6.19
N THR A 60 -14.37 -17.19 5.32
CA THR A 60 -13.03 -17.64 5.73
C THR A 60 -12.17 -16.53 6.34
N LEU A 61 -12.67 -15.29 6.35
CA LEU A 61 -11.97 -14.11 6.86
C LEU A 61 -12.53 -13.62 8.19
N ARG A 62 -13.44 -14.36 8.83
CA ARG A 62 -14.08 -13.95 10.09
C ARG A 62 -13.07 -13.60 11.18
N ASP A 63 -12.05 -14.44 11.39
CA ASP A 63 -11.04 -14.22 12.43
C ASP A 63 -10.19 -12.98 12.11
N LEU A 64 -9.79 -12.80 10.84
CA LEU A 64 -9.05 -11.62 10.40
C LEU A 64 -9.87 -10.34 10.63
N VAL A 65 -11.15 -10.32 10.24
CA VAL A 65 -12.02 -9.15 10.44
C VAL A 65 -12.22 -8.86 11.93
N ALA A 66 -12.38 -9.89 12.75
CA ALA A 66 -12.48 -9.72 14.20
C ALA A 66 -11.22 -9.09 14.80
N GLU A 67 -10.03 -9.51 14.35
CA GLU A 67 -8.74 -8.93 14.74
C GLU A 67 -8.60 -7.46 14.28
N LEU A 68 -9.03 -7.15 13.05
CA LEU A 68 -8.96 -5.82 12.47
C LEU A 68 -9.92 -4.80 13.10
N GLY A 69 -11.00 -5.29 13.72
CA GLY A 69 -11.97 -4.46 14.43
C GLY A 69 -13.07 -3.85 13.56
N PRO A 70 -13.84 -2.87 14.10
CA PRO A 70 -15.14 -2.47 13.54
C PRO A 70 -15.07 -1.74 12.18
N ARG A 71 -13.88 -1.28 11.79
CA ARG A 71 -13.65 -0.62 10.48
C ARG A 71 -13.33 -1.59 9.35
N ALA A 72 -13.26 -2.89 9.65
CA ALA A 72 -13.02 -3.93 8.66
C ALA A 72 -14.28 -4.74 8.38
N ARG A 73 -14.42 -5.19 7.13
CA ARG A 73 -15.41 -6.18 6.72
C ARG A 73 -14.83 -7.13 5.67
N ALA A 74 -15.35 -8.36 5.64
CA ALA A 74 -15.04 -9.31 4.57
C ALA A 74 -16.12 -9.22 3.48
N LEU A 75 -15.70 -9.12 2.22
CA LEU A 75 -16.58 -9.09 1.05
C LEU A 75 -16.03 -10.00 -0.06
N THR A 76 -16.81 -10.22 -1.12
CA THR A 76 -16.29 -10.85 -2.34
C THR A 76 -15.28 -9.95 -3.05
N ALA A 77 -14.50 -10.49 -3.99
CA ALA A 77 -13.53 -9.67 -4.75
C ALA A 77 -14.20 -8.51 -5.51
N GLU A 78 -15.35 -8.79 -6.14
CA GLU A 78 -16.16 -7.82 -6.86
C GLU A 78 -16.66 -6.69 -5.94
N GLU A 79 -17.25 -7.06 -4.80
CA GLU A 79 -17.75 -6.10 -3.82
C GLU A 79 -16.63 -5.28 -3.17
N THR A 80 -15.49 -5.90 -2.86
CA THR A 80 -14.30 -5.20 -2.37
C THR A 80 -13.79 -4.17 -3.39
N ALA A 81 -13.76 -4.51 -4.67
CA ALA A 81 -13.37 -3.57 -5.73
C ALA A 81 -14.32 -2.37 -5.82
N ARG A 82 -15.63 -2.61 -5.71
CA ARG A 82 -16.65 -1.54 -5.72
C ARG A 82 -16.60 -0.67 -4.47
N PHE A 83 -16.37 -1.28 -3.31
CA PHE A 83 -16.27 -0.61 -2.02
C PHE A 83 -15.10 0.38 -1.96
N GLY A 84 -13.93 -0.03 -2.44
CA GLY A 84 -12.71 0.77 -2.35
C GLY A 84 -12.73 1.97 -3.29
N ASP A 85 -12.43 3.16 -2.75
CA ASP A 85 -12.06 4.32 -3.54
C ASP A 85 -10.61 4.14 -4.06
N VAL A 86 -9.78 3.48 -3.27
CA VAL A 86 -8.50 2.88 -3.66
C VAL A 86 -8.54 1.38 -3.41
N VAL A 87 -8.01 0.58 -4.34
CA VAL A 87 -8.01 -0.90 -4.23
C VAL A 87 -6.59 -1.45 -4.24
N VAL A 88 -6.22 -2.20 -3.22
CA VAL A 88 -4.98 -2.99 -3.18
C VAL A 88 -5.23 -4.34 -3.82
N VAL A 89 -4.38 -4.72 -4.76
CA VAL A 89 -4.33 -6.06 -5.36
C VAL A 89 -3.10 -6.77 -4.83
N SER A 90 -3.33 -7.80 -4.01
CA SER A 90 -2.32 -8.60 -3.31
C SER A 90 -2.55 -10.10 -3.50
N ILE A 91 -2.57 -10.53 -4.76
CA ILE A 91 -2.74 -11.94 -5.17
C ILE A 91 -1.47 -12.47 -5.86
N PRO A 92 -1.30 -13.79 -6.02
CA PRO A 92 -0.30 -14.33 -6.94
C PRO A 92 -0.47 -13.74 -8.34
N PHE A 93 0.62 -13.32 -8.98
CA PHE A 93 0.54 -12.64 -10.28
C PHE A 93 -0.16 -13.50 -11.33
N GLY A 94 0.08 -14.81 -11.39
CA GLY A 94 -0.55 -15.70 -12.38
C GLY A 94 -2.09 -15.74 -12.33
N ARG A 95 -2.71 -15.17 -11.29
CA ARG A 95 -4.17 -15.05 -11.13
C ARG A 95 -4.73 -13.68 -11.52
N TYR A 96 -3.92 -12.78 -12.09
CA TYR A 96 -4.36 -11.40 -12.36
C TYR A 96 -5.59 -11.31 -13.28
N HIS A 97 -5.81 -12.31 -14.13
CA HIS A 97 -6.98 -12.41 -15.00
C HIS A 97 -8.30 -12.59 -14.25
N GLU A 98 -8.26 -13.04 -12.99
CA GLU A 98 -9.44 -13.22 -12.13
C GLU A 98 -9.86 -11.92 -11.44
N LEU A 99 -9.08 -10.84 -11.60
CA LEU A 99 -9.43 -9.54 -11.04
C LEU A 99 -10.71 -9.00 -11.70
N PRO A 100 -11.60 -8.37 -10.93
CA PRO A 100 -12.84 -7.80 -11.43
C PRO A 100 -12.57 -6.53 -12.24
N SER A 101 -12.17 -6.69 -13.51
CA SER A 101 -11.68 -5.62 -14.39
C SER A 101 -12.66 -4.44 -14.48
N ASP A 102 -13.95 -4.73 -14.64
CA ASP A 102 -14.98 -3.70 -14.83
C ASP A 102 -15.11 -2.81 -13.60
N SER A 103 -15.06 -3.41 -12.40
CA SER A 103 -15.11 -2.68 -11.13
C SER A 103 -13.81 -1.96 -10.79
N LEU A 104 -12.67 -2.37 -11.38
CA LEU A 104 -11.36 -1.75 -11.18
C LEU A 104 -11.03 -0.68 -12.22
N SER A 105 -11.76 -0.64 -13.34
CA SER A 105 -11.52 0.29 -14.42
C SER A 105 -11.51 1.74 -13.93
N ARG A 106 -10.49 2.50 -14.32
CA ARG A 106 -10.24 3.90 -13.93
C ARG A 106 -10.06 4.17 -12.43
N LYS A 107 -10.20 3.18 -11.54
CA LYS A 107 -9.89 3.33 -10.11
C LYS A 107 -8.39 3.41 -9.89
N ILE A 108 -8.00 3.99 -8.76
CA ILE A 108 -6.63 3.88 -8.26
C ILE A 108 -6.44 2.46 -7.73
N VAL A 109 -5.47 1.74 -8.31
CA VAL A 109 -5.14 0.37 -7.91
C VAL A 109 -3.70 0.31 -7.43
N ILE A 110 -3.48 -0.17 -6.22
CA ILE A 110 -2.15 -0.47 -5.68
C ILE A 110 -1.81 -1.92 -6.02
N ASP A 111 -0.84 -2.13 -6.89
CA ASP A 111 -0.35 -3.46 -7.26
C ASP A 111 0.83 -3.87 -6.37
N THR A 112 0.63 -4.92 -5.56
CA THR A 112 1.69 -5.52 -4.73
C THR A 112 2.27 -6.80 -5.34
N CYS A 113 1.84 -7.19 -6.54
CA CYS A 113 2.18 -8.47 -7.15
C CYS A 113 3.65 -8.53 -7.59
N ASN A 114 4.16 -9.76 -7.63
CA ASN A 114 5.47 -10.11 -8.19
C ASN A 114 5.30 -11.32 -9.09
N TYR A 115 5.96 -11.32 -10.25
CA TYR A 115 5.99 -12.44 -11.18
C TYR A 115 7.10 -13.42 -10.77
N PHE A 116 6.73 -14.68 -10.61
CA PHE A 116 7.64 -15.80 -10.36
C PHE A 116 7.28 -16.94 -11.31
N PRO A 117 8.08 -17.23 -12.36
CA PRO A 117 7.74 -18.24 -13.36
C PRO A 117 7.41 -19.62 -12.78
N GLU A 118 8.08 -20.01 -11.68
CA GLU A 118 7.89 -21.29 -11.01
C GLU A 118 6.51 -21.42 -10.36
N ARG A 119 5.89 -20.29 -10.01
CA ARG A 119 4.54 -20.22 -9.40
C ARG A 119 3.47 -19.86 -10.42
N ASP A 120 3.78 -18.92 -11.30
CA ASP A 120 2.82 -18.26 -12.18
C ASP A 120 2.76 -18.89 -13.59
N GLY A 121 3.71 -19.77 -13.92
CA GLY A 121 3.93 -20.26 -15.27
C GLY A 121 4.72 -19.27 -16.11
N HIS A 122 5.39 -19.78 -17.16
CA HIS A 122 6.21 -18.97 -18.04
C HIS A 122 5.38 -18.02 -18.91
N ASP A 123 5.74 -16.75 -18.88
CA ASP A 123 5.19 -15.70 -19.72
C ASP A 123 6.28 -15.16 -20.66
N PRO A 124 6.20 -15.41 -21.98
CA PRO A 124 7.30 -15.12 -22.89
C PRO A 124 7.67 -13.64 -23.03
N ASP A 125 6.77 -12.71 -22.67
CA ASP A 125 7.08 -11.27 -22.71
C ASP A 125 7.70 -10.79 -21.39
N LEU A 126 7.31 -11.36 -20.26
CA LEU A 126 7.96 -11.09 -18.97
C LEU A 126 9.33 -11.75 -18.89
N ASP A 127 9.45 -13.00 -19.36
CA ASP A 127 10.71 -13.76 -19.38
C ASP A 127 11.79 -13.09 -20.24
N ARG A 128 11.36 -12.33 -21.25
CA ARG A 128 12.25 -11.54 -22.13
C ARG A 128 12.31 -10.06 -21.75
N ASP A 129 11.77 -9.70 -20.59
CA ASP A 129 11.70 -8.32 -20.08
C ASP A 129 11.16 -7.29 -21.10
N ARG A 130 10.20 -7.68 -21.95
CA ARG A 130 9.57 -6.78 -22.92
C ARG A 130 8.53 -5.88 -22.25
N ILE A 131 7.84 -6.41 -21.24
CA ILE A 131 6.80 -5.73 -20.47
C ILE A 131 6.97 -6.09 -19.00
N THR A 132 6.45 -5.26 -18.08
CA THR A 132 6.42 -5.60 -16.65
C THR A 132 5.10 -6.26 -16.25
N SER A 133 5.11 -7.04 -15.16
CA SER A 133 3.89 -7.66 -14.62
C SER A 133 2.79 -6.62 -14.31
N SER A 134 3.18 -5.47 -13.78
CA SER A 134 2.23 -4.37 -13.49
C SER A 134 1.66 -3.73 -14.75
N GLN A 135 2.40 -3.69 -15.85
CA GLN A 135 1.85 -3.25 -17.15
C GLN A 135 0.80 -4.26 -17.66
N LYS A 136 0.99 -5.57 -17.45
CA LYS A 136 -0.02 -6.59 -17.77
C LYS A 136 -1.28 -6.48 -16.91
N ILE A 137 -1.12 -6.30 -15.60
CA ILE A 137 -2.26 -6.07 -14.70
C ILE A 137 -3.04 -4.82 -15.12
N ARG A 138 -2.34 -3.71 -15.37
CA ARG A 138 -2.98 -2.46 -15.82
C ARG A 138 -3.75 -2.64 -17.12
N ALA A 139 -3.21 -3.40 -18.08
CA ALA A 139 -3.87 -3.66 -19.35
C ALA A 139 -5.17 -4.47 -19.16
N HIS A 140 -5.19 -5.41 -18.22
CA HIS A 140 -6.38 -6.20 -17.87
C HIS A 140 -7.44 -5.38 -17.13
N THR A 141 -7.03 -4.59 -16.15
CA THR A 141 -7.96 -3.86 -15.28
C THR A 141 -8.43 -2.52 -15.85
N GLY A 142 -7.66 -1.90 -16.75
CA GLY A 142 -7.92 -0.53 -17.20
C GLY A 142 -7.81 0.52 -16.07
N SER A 143 -7.13 0.20 -14.97
CA SER A 143 -7.05 1.03 -13.77
C SER A 143 -5.91 2.06 -13.84
N ASN A 144 -5.98 3.08 -12.98
CA ASN A 144 -4.86 3.97 -12.67
C ASN A 144 -3.90 3.25 -11.71
N LEU A 145 -3.18 2.28 -12.24
CA LEU A 145 -2.36 1.35 -11.46
C LEU A 145 -1.04 1.99 -11.01
N VAL A 146 -0.76 1.85 -9.71
CA VAL A 146 0.52 2.19 -9.06
C VAL A 146 1.09 0.92 -8.45
N LYS A 147 2.30 0.53 -8.87
CA LYS A 147 3.04 -0.55 -8.24
C LYS A 147 3.64 -0.06 -6.93
N ALA A 148 3.31 -0.68 -5.81
CA ALA A 148 3.87 -0.37 -4.49
C ALA A 148 3.84 -1.59 -3.57
N PHE A 149 4.59 -1.55 -2.48
CA PHE A 149 4.70 -2.64 -1.47
C PHE A 149 5.19 -4.01 -1.98
N ASN A 150 5.39 -4.18 -3.29
CA ASN A 150 5.85 -5.45 -3.84
C ASN A 150 7.28 -5.80 -3.39
N ALA A 151 8.10 -4.78 -3.09
CA ALA A 151 9.51 -4.92 -2.75
C ALA A 151 9.79 -5.02 -1.24
N VAL A 152 8.83 -4.69 -0.38
CA VAL A 152 9.01 -4.80 1.07
C VAL A 152 8.76 -6.23 1.51
N TYR A 153 9.66 -6.79 2.32
CA TYR A 153 9.43 -8.08 2.94
C TYR A 153 8.31 -7.99 3.98
N TRP A 154 7.40 -8.98 4.01
CA TRP A 154 6.14 -8.87 4.73
C TRP A 154 6.29 -8.64 6.25
N GLU A 155 7.33 -9.19 6.89
CA GLU A 155 7.58 -8.95 8.32
C GLU A 155 8.01 -7.52 8.59
N ASN A 156 8.78 -6.92 7.67
CA ASN A 156 9.16 -5.52 7.72
C ASN A 156 7.97 -4.61 7.47
N LEU A 157 7.03 -5.02 6.59
CA LEU A 157 5.78 -4.29 6.45
C LEU A 157 5.00 -4.35 7.77
N ARG A 158 4.75 -5.55 8.30
CA ARG A 158 3.97 -5.75 9.54
C ARG A 158 4.49 -4.96 10.74
N ALA A 159 5.81 -4.90 10.93
CA ALA A 159 6.44 -4.32 12.13
C ALA A 159 7.20 -2.99 11.90
N GLY A 160 7.37 -2.56 10.65
CA GLY A 160 8.26 -1.46 10.27
C GLY A 160 7.64 -0.06 10.29
N SER A 161 6.38 0.07 10.69
CA SER A 161 5.72 1.37 10.81
C SER A 161 6.49 2.28 11.78
N ARG A 162 6.80 3.49 11.34
CA ARG A 162 7.49 4.52 12.15
C ARG A 162 6.82 5.89 12.02
N PRO A 163 6.90 6.74 13.07
CA PRO A 163 6.52 8.14 12.98
C PRO A 163 7.27 8.87 11.87
N LYS A 164 6.67 9.93 11.33
CA LYS A 164 7.30 10.80 10.33
C LYS A 164 8.64 11.33 10.84
N GLY A 165 9.68 11.22 10.01
CA GLY A 165 11.02 11.72 10.32
C GLY A 165 11.89 10.79 11.16
N ALA A 166 11.41 9.60 11.54
CA ALA A 166 12.26 8.60 12.17
C ALA A 166 13.39 8.17 11.21
N PRO A 167 14.65 8.10 11.67
CA PRO A 167 15.79 7.80 10.80
C PRO A 167 15.78 6.37 10.27
N ASP A 168 15.07 5.45 10.92
CA ASP A 168 14.91 4.04 10.52
C ASP A 168 13.61 3.78 9.75
N ARG A 169 12.92 4.84 9.30
CA ARG A 169 11.66 4.72 8.55
C ARG A 169 11.93 4.10 7.19
N LEU A 170 11.29 2.96 6.94
CA LEU A 170 11.49 2.20 5.71
C LEU A 170 10.81 2.87 4.53
N ALA A 171 11.50 2.84 3.39
CA ALA A 171 10.99 3.35 2.13
C ALA A 171 10.20 2.29 1.36
N ILE A 172 9.19 2.75 0.63
CA ILE A 172 8.36 1.96 -0.28
C ILE A 172 8.47 2.57 -1.67
N PRO A 173 9.01 1.85 -2.67
CA PRO A 173 9.07 2.36 -4.02
C PRO A 173 7.67 2.40 -4.63
N ILE A 174 7.38 3.46 -5.39
CA ILE A 174 6.16 3.57 -6.19
C ILE A 174 6.51 3.73 -7.66
N SER A 175 5.76 3.05 -8.53
CA SER A 175 5.82 3.29 -9.98
C SER A 175 4.42 3.39 -10.56
N GLY A 176 4.16 4.38 -11.39
CA GLY A 176 2.83 4.64 -11.97
C GLY A 176 2.90 5.66 -13.10
N SER A 177 1.91 5.62 -14.00
CA SER A 177 1.83 6.57 -15.13
C SER A 177 0.96 7.80 -14.83
N ASP A 178 0.15 7.75 -13.78
CA ASP A 178 -0.76 8.81 -13.36
C ASP A 178 -0.18 9.46 -12.08
N GLU A 179 0.11 10.75 -12.14
CA GLU A 179 0.76 11.49 -11.05
C GLU A 179 -0.17 11.69 -9.86
N ASP A 180 -1.47 11.88 -10.09
CA ASP A 180 -2.47 12.05 -9.02
C ASP A 180 -2.67 10.73 -8.27
N ALA A 181 -2.73 9.61 -8.99
CA ALA A 181 -2.77 8.27 -8.41
C ALA A 181 -1.51 7.99 -7.57
N LYS A 182 -0.32 8.33 -8.07
CA LYS A 182 0.92 8.21 -7.30
C LYS A 182 0.89 9.08 -6.05
N ALA A 183 0.37 10.31 -6.13
CA ALA A 183 0.27 11.21 -4.99
C ALA A 183 -0.66 10.67 -3.89
N VAL A 184 -1.82 10.11 -4.26
CA VAL A 184 -2.74 9.43 -3.34
C VAL A 184 -2.05 8.24 -2.67
N VAL A 185 -1.42 7.37 -3.45
CA VAL A 185 -0.73 6.17 -2.91
C VAL A 185 0.45 6.57 -2.01
N ALA A 186 1.18 7.63 -2.36
CA ALA A 186 2.22 8.20 -1.53
C ALA A 186 1.67 8.75 -0.19
N GLY A 187 0.48 9.36 -0.20
CA GLY A 187 -0.24 9.75 1.01
C GLY A 187 -0.52 8.55 1.91
N LEU A 188 -1.15 7.51 1.35
CA LEU A 188 -1.47 6.28 2.06
C LEU A 188 -0.22 5.62 2.69
N ILE A 189 0.89 5.54 1.95
CA ILE A 189 2.17 5.01 2.45
C ILE A 189 2.67 5.82 3.66
N ARG A 190 2.57 7.15 3.60
CA ARG A 190 2.98 8.03 4.71
C ARG A 190 2.09 7.85 5.93
N ASP A 191 0.79 7.70 5.75
CA ASP A 191 -0.15 7.54 6.87
C ASP A 191 0.14 6.27 7.66
N ILE A 192 0.48 5.18 6.97
CA ILE A 192 0.78 3.90 7.62
C ILE A 192 2.20 3.77 8.18
N GLY A 193 3.00 4.83 8.08
CA GLY A 193 4.29 4.89 8.78
C GLY A 193 5.53 4.58 7.92
N PHE A 194 5.44 4.73 6.60
CA PHE A 194 6.54 4.48 5.66
C PHE A 194 6.83 5.70 4.77
N ASP A 195 7.95 5.70 4.04
CA ASP A 195 8.30 6.78 3.12
C ASP A 195 8.17 6.36 1.64
N PRO A 196 7.31 6.97 0.83
CA PRO A 196 7.21 6.66 -0.58
C PRO A 196 8.40 7.24 -1.36
N VAL A 197 8.95 6.47 -2.29
CA VAL A 197 10.01 6.92 -3.21
C VAL A 197 9.58 6.64 -4.65
N ASP A 198 9.48 7.68 -5.46
CA ASP A 198 9.05 7.56 -6.86
C ASP A 198 10.17 6.97 -7.74
N ALA A 199 9.87 5.82 -8.35
CA ALA A 199 10.74 5.14 -9.29
C ALA A 199 10.39 5.43 -10.76
N GLY A 200 9.31 6.19 -11.02
CA GLY A 200 8.86 6.60 -12.35
C GLY A 200 7.65 5.79 -12.86
N ASN A 201 7.62 5.53 -14.16
CA ASN A 201 6.49 4.80 -14.78
C ASN A 201 6.54 3.28 -14.57
N LEU A 202 5.44 2.58 -14.84
CA LEU A 202 5.33 1.12 -14.65
C LEU A 202 6.35 0.29 -15.46
N GLY A 203 6.83 0.81 -16.58
CA GLY A 203 7.83 0.13 -17.40
C GLY A 203 9.22 0.25 -16.79
N GLN A 204 9.80 1.45 -16.82
CA GLN A 204 11.17 1.66 -16.34
C GLN A 204 11.26 1.63 -14.81
N GLY A 205 10.31 2.27 -14.13
CA GLY A 205 10.25 2.30 -12.67
C GLY A 205 9.92 0.93 -12.09
N GLY A 206 8.92 0.24 -12.65
CA GLY A 206 8.52 -1.09 -12.19
C GLY A 206 9.68 -2.10 -12.18
N ARG A 207 10.56 -2.04 -13.20
CA ARG A 207 11.79 -2.85 -13.28
C ARG A 207 12.78 -2.60 -12.16
N ARG A 208 12.78 -1.41 -11.55
CA ARG A 208 13.76 -1.03 -10.51
C ARG A 208 13.48 -1.66 -9.16
N HIS A 209 12.27 -2.20 -8.96
CA HIS A 209 11.86 -2.77 -7.68
C HIS A 209 11.10 -4.09 -7.80
N GLN A 210 11.21 -4.78 -8.94
CA GLN A 210 10.74 -6.16 -9.10
C GLN A 210 11.74 -7.17 -8.49
N PRO A 211 11.38 -8.47 -8.35
CA PRO A 211 12.31 -9.49 -7.86
C PRO A 211 13.64 -9.50 -8.62
N GLY A 212 14.74 -9.76 -7.89
CA GLY A 212 16.10 -9.77 -8.44
C GLY A 212 16.82 -8.41 -8.43
N THR A 213 16.15 -7.34 -8.02
CA THR A 213 16.76 -6.00 -7.90
C THR A 213 17.39 -5.78 -6.53
N ARG A 214 18.29 -4.79 -6.39
CA ARG A 214 18.88 -4.38 -5.10
C ARG A 214 17.86 -3.80 -4.11
N VAL A 215 16.71 -3.34 -4.61
CA VAL A 215 15.63 -2.78 -3.79
C VAL A 215 14.72 -3.88 -3.22
N PHE A 216 14.60 -5.00 -3.93
CA PHE A 216 13.68 -6.08 -3.56
C PHE A 216 14.13 -6.79 -2.26
N GLY A 217 13.30 -6.71 -1.23
CA GLY A 217 13.55 -7.30 0.10
C GLY A 217 14.46 -6.47 1.00
N ALA A 218 15.05 -5.39 0.50
CA ALA A 218 16.00 -4.57 1.26
C ALA A 218 15.29 -3.68 2.30
N LYS A 219 15.95 -3.46 3.44
CA LYS A 219 15.55 -2.46 4.44
C LYS A 219 16.28 -1.16 4.12
N LEU A 220 15.65 -0.28 3.36
CA LEU A 220 16.24 0.98 2.93
C LEU A 220 15.42 2.14 3.48
N THR A 221 16.11 3.20 3.86
CA THR A 221 15.54 4.55 4.04
C THR A 221 15.21 5.18 2.68
N ALA A 222 14.48 6.29 2.69
CA ALA A 222 14.16 7.02 1.47
C ALA A 222 15.41 7.57 0.77
N GLU A 223 16.41 8.01 1.52
CA GLU A 223 17.68 8.51 0.99
C GLU A 223 18.46 7.41 0.26
N GLU A 224 18.64 6.26 0.92
CA GLU A 224 19.36 5.12 0.35
C GLU A 224 18.67 4.60 -0.93
N MET A 225 17.34 4.45 -0.89
CA MET A 225 16.57 3.99 -2.04
C MET A 225 16.63 4.98 -3.21
N SER A 226 16.55 6.28 -2.93
CA SER A 226 16.71 7.32 -3.96
C SER A 226 18.11 7.28 -4.57
N GLY A 227 19.15 7.07 -3.76
CA GLY A 227 20.52 6.87 -4.22
C GLY A 227 20.65 5.71 -5.23
N LEU A 228 19.99 4.58 -4.96
CA LEU A 228 19.97 3.44 -5.89
C LEU A 228 19.27 3.78 -7.22
N PHE A 229 18.18 4.54 -7.19
CA PHE A 229 17.46 4.93 -8.41
C PHE A 229 18.21 5.95 -9.28
N HIS A 230 19.05 6.79 -8.68
CA HIS A 230 19.90 7.73 -9.40
C HIS A 230 21.16 7.07 -9.96
N ALA A 231 21.74 6.09 -9.27
CA ALA A 231 22.93 5.37 -9.72
C ALA A 231 22.70 4.61 -11.05
N VAL A 232 21.47 4.17 -11.32
CA VAL A 232 21.09 3.44 -12.55
C VAL A 232 20.91 4.36 -13.77
N ARG A 233 20.97 5.69 -13.61
CA ARG A 233 20.87 6.65 -14.73
C ARG A 233 22.22 7.01 -15.39
N ARG A 234 23.32 6.41 -14.96
CA ARG A 234 24.66 6.56 -15.56
C ARG A 234 25.09 5.26 -16.21
#